data_AF-A0A9P1GJV1-F1
#
_entry.id   AF-A0A9P1GJV1-F1
#
_cell.length_a   1.000
_cell.length_b   1.000
_cell.length_c   1.000
_cell.angle_alpha   90.00
_cell.angle_beta   90.00
_cell.angle_gamma   90.00
#
_symmetry.space_group_name_H-M   'P 1'
#
loop_
_entity.id
_entity.type
_entity.pdbx_description
1 polymer ?
#
loop_
_entity_poly.entity_id
_entity_poly.type
_entity_poly.pdbx_seq_one_letter_code
_entity_poly.pdbx_strand_id
1 'polypeptide(L)'
;MLPLIRKPQGLTYRLASDFVVPGGAAGRLSATRTIRTAQTDRLGVNPGRGSSATAVRAFDGAAWESSSSSSALDLPIGMAETVVGLAALYAIMSMAEYVYHRYFQHLGLNKVGAVRTVRKTFKLNTFQGDGHVEHHRETLDDMTLDVEPGRELVLDIDPFRGAGAGDQLQYQLPMAWYFEDVYWRLSVGFPYAYFPGWSAQVIVPVVVSAMLFHALLWNALHPHMHGLPDVPLEVGAPSWVLKAFRDSALFNFLRENHAGHHRAVGSHGNYNVCCPGVDQIVGTNVDPVTGVPQPKPVPDWVAPLCLLAITPLMPAMVLLCLVVLVTYPPLPRATAK
;
A
#
# COMPACT_ATOMS: atom_id res chain seq x y z
N MET A 1 -16.73 38.82 -48.51
CA MET A 1 -17.91 37.93 -48.55
C MET A 1 -17.44 36.51 -48.86
N LEU A 2 -17.39 35.67 -47.81
CA LEU A 2 -17.40 34.19 -47.79
C LEU A 2 -17.56 33.81 -46.30
N PRO A 3 -18.33 32.77 -45.95
CA PRO A 3 -19.14 32.78 -44.73
C PRO A 3 -18.46 32.20 -43.48
N LEU A 4 -18.83 32.79 -42.35
CA LEU A 4 -18.64 32.27 -40.99
C LEU A 4 -19.26 30.88 -40.83
N ILE A 5 -18.44 29.90 -40.46
CA ILE A 5 -18.91 28.61 -39.96
C ILE A 5 -19.32 28.79 -38.49
N ARG A 6 -20.61 28.57 -38.23
CA ARG A 6 -21.23 28.59 -36.90
C ARG A 6 -20.67 27.45 -36.04
N LYS A 7 -20.21 27.77 -34.83
CA LYS A 7 -20.07 26.78 -33.74
C LYS A 7 -21.48 26.41 -33.24
N PRO A 8 -21.79 25.13 -32.99
CA PRO A 8 -23.03 24.76 -32.32
C PRO A 8 -22.97 25.14 -30.84
N GLN A 9 -24.13 25.52 -30.35
CA GLN A 9 -24.39 26.10 -29.04
C GLN A 9 -24.49 25.02 -27.95
N GLY A 10 -23.97 25.38 -26.77
CA GLY A 10 -24.45 25.03 -25.43
C GLY A 10 -25.04 23.64 -25.17
N LEU A 11 -24.24 22.78 -24.53
CA LEU A 11 -24.74 21.75 -23.61
C LEU A 11 -24.66 22.31 -22.19
N THR A 12 -25.79 22.78 -21.68
CA THR A 12 -25.95 23.14 -20.26
C THR A 12 -26.37 21.90 -19.51
N TYR A 13 -25.47 21.32 -18.70
CA TYR A 13 -25.88 20.34 -17.70
C TYR A 13 -26.51 21.10 -16.52
N ARG A 14 -27.85 21.13 -16.47
CA ARG A 14 -28.57 21.43 -15.22
C ARG A 14 -28.49 20.19 -14.34
N LEU A 15 -27.72 20.27 -13.25
CA LEU A 15 -27.94 19.43 -12.07
C LEU A 15 -29.28 19.83 -11.45
N ALA A 16 -30.34 19.14 -11.83
CA ALA A 16 -31.61 19.19 -11.11
C ALA A 16 -31.43 18.41 -9.80
N SER A 17 -31.31 19.14 -8.70
CA SER A 17 -31.49 18.60 -7.35
C SER A 17 -32.84 19.08 -6.85
N ASP A 18 -33.90 18.35 -7.21
CA ASP A 18 -35.22 18.51 -6.62
C ASP A 18 -35.92 17.13 -6.61
N PHE A 19 -35.77 16.40 -5.51
CA PHE A 19 -36.60 15.23 -5.23
C PHE A 19 -37.74 15.66 -4.31
N VAL A 20 -38.85 16.08 -4.93
CA VAL A 20 -40.13 16.26 -4.24
C VAL A 20 -40.81 14.90 -4.17
N VAL A 21 -41.02 14.37 -2.97
CA VAL A 21 -41.90 13.22 -2.72
C VAL A 21 -43.26 13.75 -2.26
N PRO A 22 -44.36 13.54 -3.01
CA PRO A 22 -45.69 13.76 -2.49
C PRO A 22 -46.32 12.45 -2.01
N GLY A 23 -46.63 12.39 -0.71
CA GLY A 23 -47.75 11.61 -0.15
C GLY A 23 -47.61 10.09 -0.09
N GLY A 24 -47.56 9.54 1.13
CA GLY A 24 -47.78 8.10 1.33
C GLY A 24 -47.48 7.58 2.73
N ALA A 25 -48.52 7.57 3.57
CA ALA A 25 -48.78 6.70 4.73
C ALA A 25 -47.61 6.19 5.60
N ALA A 26 -47.67 6.58 6.88
CA ALA A 26 -46.89 6.01 7.97
C ALA A 26 -47.21 4.52 8.19
N GLY A 27 -46.24 3.64 7.93
CA GLY A 27 -46.25 2.25 8.33
C GLY A 27 -45.09 1.96 9.29
N ARG A 28 -45.38 1.81 10.59
CA ARG A 28 -44.44 1.26 11.58
C ARG A 28 -44.28 -0.23 11.32
N LEU A 29 -43.10 -0.67 10.88
CA LEU A 29 -42.69 -2.06 10.96
C LEU A 29 -41.67 -2.21 12.10
N SER A 30 -42.16 -2.73 13.23
CA SER A 30 -41.35 -3.23 14.33
C SER A 30 -40.98 -4.68 14.02
N ALA A 31 -39.70 -4.95 13.77
CA ALA A 31 -39.18 -6.30 13.65
C ALA A 31 -38.48 -6.67 14.97
N THR A 32 -39.22 -7.34 15.86
CA THR A 32 -38.67 -7.99 17.05
C THR A 32 -37.97 -9.28 16.62
N ARG A 33 -36.64 -9.31 16.69
CA ARG A 33 -35.84 -10.51 16.40
C ARG A 33 -35.65 -11.32 17.69
N THR A 34 -36.38 -12.42 17.82
CA THR A 34 -36.19 -13.41 18.89
C THR A 34 -34.94 -14.25 18.60
N ILE A 35 -33.95 -14.19 19.49
CA ILE A 35 -32.79 -15.09 19.49
C ILE A 35 -33.19 -16.35 20.26
N ARG A 36 -33.25 -17.51 19.59
CA ARG A 36 -33.31 -18.83 20.22
C ARG A 36 -31.87 -19.29 20.49
N THR A 37 -31.52 -19.45 21.76
CA THR A 37 -30.34 -20.18 22.21
C THR A 37 -30.61 -21.68 22.11
N ALA A 38 -29.82 -22.38 21.30
CA ALA A 38 -29.80 -23.84 21.27
C ALA A 38 -28.92 -24.34 22.43
N GLN A 39 -29.58 -25.01 23.36
CA GLN A 39 -29.03 -25.74 24.48
C GLN A 39 -28.51 -27.09 23.93
N THR A 40 -27.21 -27.34 23.98
CA THR A 40 -26.65 -28.67 23.68
C THR A 40 -26.37 -29.42 24.97
N ASP A 41 -26.82 -30.66 24.93
CA ASP A 41 -26.96 -31.57 26.04
C ASP A 41 -25.64 -32.13 26.58
N ARG A 42 -25.76 -32.46 27.87
CA ARG A 42 -24.83 -33.21 28.70
C ARG A 42 -24.66 -34.64 28.19
N LEU A 43 -23.40 -35.05 28.04
CA LEU A 43 -22.90 -36.42 28.20
C LEU A 43 -21.62 -36.26 29.03
N GLY A 44 -21.27 -37.03 30.05
CA GLY A 44 -21.65 -38.36 30.47
C GLY A 44 -20.46 -38.84 31.30
N VAL A 45 -20.73 -39.26 32.53
CA VAL A 45 -19.78 -39.58 33.60
C VAL A 45 -18.87 -40.76 33.26
N ASN A 46 -17.59 -40.71 33.65
CA ASN A 46 -16.85 -41.92 34.05
C ASN A 46 -15.64 -41.60 34.98
N PRO A 47 -15.63 -42.04 36.26
CA PRO A 47 -14.47 -41.95 37.13
C PRO A 47 -13.80 -43.33 37.27
N GLY A 48 -12.62 -43.48 36.64
CA GLY A 48 -11.77 -44.66 36.75
C GLY A 48 -10.58 -44.42 37.67
N ARG A 49 -10.62 -45.00 38.87
CA ARG A 49 -9.51 -45.18 39.83
C ARG A 49 -8.29 -45.85 39.16
N GLY A 50 -7.11 -45.35 39.49
CA GLY A 50 -5.84 -46.04 39.26
C GLY A 50 -4.75 -45.43 40.12
N SER A 51 -4.41 -46.10 41.23
CA SER A 51 -3.37 -45.70 42.17
C SER A 51 -2.00 -46.18 41.71
N SER A 52 -0.97 -45.35 41.85
CA SER A 52 0.36 -45.83 42.21
C SER A 52 1.22 -44.67 42.71
N ALA A 53 1.52 -44.74 43.99
CA ALA A 53 2.57 -43.97 44.63
C ALA A 53 3.94 -44.45 44.15
N THR A 54 4.83 -43.51 43.80
CA THR A 54 6.27 -43.75 43.91
C THR A 54 6.96 -42.51 44.48
N ALA A 55 7.67 -42.80 45.56
CA ALA A 55 8.48 -41.98 46.43
C ALA A 55 9.67 -41.27 45.75
N VAL A 56 10.00 -40.11 46.33
CA VAL A 56 11.36 -39.64 46.68
C VAL A 56 12.31 -39.28 45.52
N ARG A 57 12.60 -37.98 45.42
CA ARG A 57 13.97 -37.45 45.66
C ARG A 57 13.90 -35.96 45.98
N ALA A 58 14.26 -35.63 47.22
CA ALA A 58 14.68 -34.31 47.61
C ALA A 58 15.97 -33.96 46.85
N PHE A 59 15.99 -32.79 46.22
CA PHE A 59 17.21 -32.14 45.75
C PHE A 59 17.30 -30.81 46.51
N ASP A 60 17.95 -30.86 47.67
CA ASP A 60 18.53 -29.67 48.30
C ASP A 60 19.75 -29.27 47.48
N GLY A 61 19.51 -28.40 46.49
CA GLY A 61 20.54 -27.72 45.72
C GLY A 61 20.44 -26.24 46.02
N ALA A 62 21.38 -25.75 46.83
CA ALA A 62 21.52 -24.36 47.25
C ALA A 62 21.25 -23.37 46.11
N ALA A 63 20.23 -22.54 46.29
CA ALA A 63 19.99 -21.35 45.49
C ALA A 63 21.14 -20.36 45.74
N TRP A 64 22.18 -20.45 44.92
CA TRP A 64 23.07 -19.32 44.70
C TRP A 64 22.25 -18.29 43.91
N GLU A 65 21.58 -17.38 44.63
CA GLU A 65 21.02 -16.17 44.03
C GLU A 65 22.19 -15.33 43.49
N SER A 66 22.66 -15.68 42.30
CA SER A 66 23.33 -14.72 41.46
C SER A 66 22.29 -13.67 41.13
N SER A 67 22.34 -12.56 41.87
CA SER A 67 21.75 -11.30 41.47
C SER A 67 22.43 -10.87 40.16
N SER A 68 21.96 -11.47 39.06
CA SER A 68 22.21 -10.99 37.72
C SER A 68 21.58 -9.62 37.67
N SER A 69 22.42 -8.61 37.65
CA SER A 69 22.05 -7.23 37.32
C SER A 69 21.27 -7.26 36.01
N SER A 70 19.94 -7.28 36.12
CA SER A 70 19.04 -7.25 34.98
C SER A 70 19.30 -5.96 34.24
N SER A 71 19.92 -6.07 33.08
CA SER A 71 20.18 -4.92 32.24
C SER A 71 18.82 -4.36 31.80
N ALA A 72 18.70 -3.05 31.60
CA ALA A 72 17.49 -2.45 31.05
C ALA A 72 17.14 -2.95 29.63
N LEU A 73 17.93 -3.88 29.09
CA LEU A 73 17.80 -4.54 27.80
C LEU A 73 17.44 -6.04 27.91
N ASP A 74 17.12 -6.57 29.10
CA ASP A 74 16.60 -7.92 29.27
C ASP A 74 15.11 -7.97 28.86
N LEU A 75 14.84 -7.62 27.60
CA LEU A 75 13.58 -7.92 26.96
C LEU A 75 13.45 -9.45 26.92
N PRO A 76 12.30 -10.03 27.31
CA PRO A 76 12.09 -11.46 27.11
C PRO A 76 12.37 -11.80 25.64
N ILE A 77 12.95 -12.98 25.38
CA ILE A 77 13.34 -13.56 24.07
C ILE A 77 12.11 -13.81 23.15
N GLY A 78 11.02 -13.07 23.34
CA GLY A 78 9.96 -12.89 22.33
C GLY A 78 9.72 -11.43 21.96
N MET A 79 10.06 -10.47 22.84
CA MET A 79 9.90 -9.03 22.58
C MET A 79 10.98 -8.51 21.64
N ALA A 80 12.23 -8.96 21.78
CA ALA A 80 13.32 -8.54 20.90
C ALA A 80 13.05 -8.98 19.45
N GLU A 81 12.65 -10.23 19.26
CA GLU A 81 12.26 -10.86 18.00
C GLU A 81 11.05 -10.15 17.39
N THR A 82 10.08 -9.77 18.22
CA THR A 82 8.92 -9.00 17.76
C THR A 82 9.33 -7.62 17.26
N VAL A 83 10.15 -6.89 18.02
CA VAL A 83 10.62 -5.54 17.64
C VAL A 83 11.47 -5.61 16.37
N VAL A 84 12.41 -6.55 16.29
CA VAL A 84 13.26 -6.75 15.10
C VAL A 84 12.41 -7.13 13.88
N GLY A 85 11.46 -8.06 14.05
CA GLY A 85 10.59 -8.49 12.95
C GLY A 85 9.64 -7.38 12.47
N LEU A 86 9.10 -6.56 13.37
CA LEU A 86 8.29 -5.39 13.00
C LEU A 86 9.11 -4.30 12.31
N ALA A 87 10.34 -4.04 12.77
CA ALA A 87 11.26 -3.12 12.11
C ALA A 87 11.63 -3.61 10.70
N ALA A 88 11.91 -4.91 10.55
CA ALA A 88 12.17 -5.52 9.25
C ALA A 88 10.94 -5.41 8.32
N LEU A 89 9.74 -5.69 8.84
CA LEU A 89 8.50 -5.54 8.08
C LEU A 89 8.30 -4.10 7.59
N TYR A 90 8.51 -3.10 8.45
CA TYR A 90 8.41 -1.69 8.05
C TYR A 90 9.40 -1.36 6.92
N ALA A 91 10.66 -1.80 7.06
CA ALA A 91 11.68 -1.59 6.04
C ALA A 91 11.30 -2.23 4.69
N ILE A 92 10.70 -3.42 4.73
CA ILE A 92 10.22 -4.13 3.54
C ILE A 92 9.04 -3.41 2.89
N MET A 93 8.06 -2.95 3.68
CA MET A 93 6.92 -2.18 3.18
C MET A 93 7.38 -0.86 2.55
N SER A 94 8.29 -0.14 3.21
CA SER A 94 8.90 1.09 2.69
C SER A 94 9.68 0.83 1.39
N MET A 95 10.50 -0.22 1.33
CA MET A 95 11.21 -0.57 0.09
C MET A 95 10.25 -0.95 -1.03
N ALA A 96 9.23 -1.75 -0.74
CA ALA A 96 8.26 -2.18 -1.74
C ALA A 96 7.52 -0.98 -2.33
N GLU A 97 7.03 -0.06 -1.48
CA GLU A 97 6.40 1.18 -1.94
C GLU A 97 7.35 2.04 -2.77
N TYR A 98 8.58 2.25 -2.31
CA TYR A 98 9.58 3.01 -3.04
C TYR A 98 9.87 2.42 -4.42
N VAL A 99 10.10 1.11 -4.49
CA VAL A 99 10.40 0.42 -5.75
C VAL A 99 9.22 0.53 -6.70
N TYR A 100 8.02 0.26 -6.19
CA TYR A 100 6.80 0.32 -6.97
C TYR A 100 6.55 1.73 -7.53
N HIS A 101 6.52 2.72 -6.65
CA HIS A 101 6.22 4.09 -7.02
C HIS A 101 7.29 4.66 -7.97
N ARG A 102 8.58 4.49 -7.66
CA ARG A 102 9.67 5.00 -8.50
C ARG A 102 9.82 4.28 -9.85
N TYR A 103 9.79 2.95 -9.84
CA TYR A 103 10.18 2.19 -11.02
C TYR A 103 8.99 1.74 -11.88
N PHE A 104 7.83 1.51 -11.27
CA PHE A 104 6.61 1.12 -11.98
C PHE A 104 5.73 2.34 -12.26
N GLN A 105 5.26 3.05 -11.24
CA GLN A 105 4.33 4.18 -11.45
C GLN A 105 5.01 5.36 -12.18
N HIS A 106 6.24 5.73 -11.80
CA HIS A 106 7.06 6.73 -12.50
C HIS A 106 7.82 6.19 -13.72
N LEU A 107 7.57 4.94 -14.11
CA LEU A 107 8.18 4.28 -15.28
C LEU A 107 9.72 4.29 -15.27
N GLY A 108 10.33 4.35 -14.09
CA GLY A 108 11.78 4.30 -13.91
C GLY A 108 12.41 3.04 -14.51
N LEU A 109 11.70 1.90 -14.57
CA LEU A 109 12.17 0.66 -15.21
C LEU A 109 12.58 0.89 -16.67
N ASN A 110 11.88 1.74 -17.42
CA ASN A 110 12.22 2.04 -18.81
C ASN A 110 13.59 2.72 -18.96
N LYS A 111 14.09 3.32 -17.88
CA LYS A 111 15.40 4.01 -17.83
C LYS A 111 16.54 3.05 -17.43
N VAL A 112 16.25 1.90 -16.82
CA VAL A 112 17.26 0.92 -16.37
C VAL A 112 17.92 0.22 -17.56
N GLY A 113 19.25 0.26 -17.62
CA GLY A 113 20.03 -0.27 -18.75
C GLY A 113 19.77 -1.75 -19.05
N ALA A 114 19.78 -2.60 -18.01
CA ALA A 114 19.52 -4.04 -18.15
C ALA A 114 18.11 -4.33 -18.70
N VAL A 115 17.10 -3.66 -18.16
CA VAL A 115 15.70 -3.77 -18.62
C VAL A 115 15.58 -3.33 -20.08
N ARG A 116 16.21 -2.22 -20.46
CA ARG A 116 16.25 -1.74 -21.85
C ARG A 116 16.90 -2.76 -22.78
N THR A 117 18.00 -3.40 -22.35
CA THR A 117 18.67 -4.45 -23.12
C THR A 117 17.75 -5.65 -23.33
N VAL A 118 17.17 -6.19 -22.26
CA VAL A 118 16.22 -7.32 -22.33
C VAL A 118 15.07 -6.99 -23.27
N ARG A 119 14.42 -5.83 -23.09
CA ARG A 119 13.31 -5.41 -23.94
C ARG A 119 13.70 -5.30 -25.41
N LYS A 120 14.87 -4.75 -25.73
CA LYS A 120 15.37 -4.68 -27.11
C LYS A 120 15.65 -6.07 -27.69
N THR A 121 16.29 -6.95 -26.92
CA THR A 121 16.61 -8.32 -27.32
C THR A 121 15.34 -9.11 -27.67
N PHE A 122 14.30 -8.99 -26.85
CA PHE A 122 13.04 -9.71 -27.02
C PHE A 122 11.95 -8.91 -27.76
N LYS A 123 12.27 -7.73 -28.30
CA LYS A 123 11.34 -6.82 -29.00
C LYS A 123 10.07 -6.49 -28.18
N LEU A 124 10.23 -6.33 -26.87
CA LEU A 124 9.16 -6.01 -25.94
C LEU A 124 8.89 -4.49 -25.90
N ASN A 125 7.62 -4.13 -25.71
CA ASN A 125 7.18 -2.73 -25.60
C ASN A 125 7.74 -2.04 -24.34
N THR A 126 7.68 -0.71 -24.30
CA THR A 126 7.90 0.05 -23.06
C THR A 126 6.84 -0.28 -22.04
N PHE A 127 7.23 -0.35 -20.77
CA PHE A 127 6.27 -0.32 -19.68
C PHE A 127 5.40 0.92 -19.84
N GLN A 128 4.10 0.75 -19.72
CA GLN A 128 3.13 1.84 -19.69
C GLN A 128 2.76 2.11 -18.23
N GLY A 129 2.44 3.37 -17.94
CA GLY A 129 1.98 3.76 -16.62
C GLY A 129 0.52 3.35 -16.41
N ASP A 130 0.13 3.37 -15.15
CA ASP A 130 -1.23 3.25 -14.64
C ASP A 130 -2.01 4.57 -14.67
N GLY A 131 -1.49 5.61 -15.33
CA GLY A 131 -2.02 6.98 -15.26
C GLY A 131 -1.34 7.83 -14.17
N HIS A 132 -0.43 7.28 -13.37
CA HIS A 132 0.19 8.04 -12.29
C HIS A 132 1.09 9.21 -12.76
N VAL A 133 1.79 9.06 -13.90
CA VAL A 133 2.56 10.18 -14.46
C VAL A 133 1.62 11.27 -14.97
N GLU A 134 0.51 10.88 -15.58
CA GLU A 134 -0.56 11.78 -16.02
C GLU A 134 -1.17 12.51 -14.81
N HIS A 135 -1.35 11.82 -13.68
CA HIS A 135 -1.85 12.39 -12.44
C HIS A 135 -0.97 13.54 -11.94
N HIS A 136 0.36 13.39 -12.00
CA HIS A 136 1.27 14.50 -11.71
C HIS A 136 1.13 15.69 -12.65
N ARG A 137 0.80 15.46 -13.93
CA ARG A 137 0.60 16.56 -14.90
C ARG A 137 -0.71 17.31 -14.70
N GLU A 138 -1.71 16.67 -14.09
CA GLU A 138 -2.96 17.33 -13.69
C GLU A 138 -2.85 17.99 -12.31
N THR A 139 -1.89 17.59 -11.48
CA THR A 139 -1.76 18.14 -10.12
C THR A 139 -1.12 19.53 -10.11
N LEU A 140 -1.80 20.47 -9.45
CA LEU A 140 -1.36 21.83 -9.22
C LEU A 140 -0.50 21.95 -7.94
N ASP A 141 0.18 23.08 -7.74
CA ASP A 141 1.07 23.31 -6.59
C ASP A 141 0.36 23.25 -5.22
N ASP A 142 -0.96 23.51 -5.22
CA ASP A 142 -1.84 23.43 -4.04
C ASP A 142 -2.42 22.01 -3.82
N MET A 143 -1.93 21.02 -4.58
CA MET A 143 -2.36 19.61 -4.60
C MET A 143 -3.73 19.36 -5.22
N THR A 144 -4.47 20.38 -5.67
CA THR A 144 -5.71 20.16 -6.42
C THR A 144 -5.43 19.65 -7.84
N LEU A 145 -6.44 19.12 -8.52
CA LEU A 145 -6.32 18.60 -9.88
C LEU A 145 -6.97 19.56 -10.89
N ASP A 146 -6.29 19.76 -12.02
CA ASP A 146 -6.77 20.49 -13.18
C ASP A 146 -7.56 19.56 -14.12
N VAL A 147 -8.83 19.33 -13.75
CA VAL A 147 -9.74 18.33 -14.33
C VAL A 147 -10.39 18.85 -15.63
N GLU A 148 -9.59 19.15 -16.66
CA GLU A 148 -10.10 19.50 -17.99
C GLU A 148 -10.39 18.24 -18.82
N PRO A 149 -11.64 18.03 -19.30
CA PRO A 149 -11.97 16.86 -20.12
C PRO A 149 -11.11 16.77 -21.39
N GLY A 150 -10.56 15.59 -21.65
CA GLY A 150 -9.75 15.30 -22.83
C GLY A 150 -8.26 15.66 -22.69
N ARG A 151 -7.83 16.20 -21.54
CA ARG A 151 -6.42 16.49 -21.27
C ARG A 151 -5.60 15.21 -21.10
N GLU A 152 -6.02 14.34 -20.18
CA GLU A 152 -5.43 13.02 -19.98
C GLU A 152 -6.52 11.94 -20.07
N LEU A 153 -6.73 11.40 -21.27
CA LEU A 153 -7.81 10.44 -21.56
C LEU A 153 -7.79 9.19 -20.67
N VAL A 154 -6.61 8.81 -20.17
CA VAL A 154 -6.46 7.67 -19.24
C VAL A 154 -7.05 7.99 -17.86
N LEU A 155 -7.06 9.26 -17.46
CA LEU A 155 -7.59 9.72 -16.19
C LEU A 155 -9.08 10.09 -16.28
N ASP A 156 -9.59 10.44 -17.46
CA ASP A 156 -11.01 10.76 -17.63
C ASP A 156 -11.95 9.57 -17.40
N ILE A 157 -11.45 8.34 -17.56
CA ILE A 157 -12.20 7.11 -17.28
C ILE A 157 -12.06 6.65 -15.82
N ASP A 158 -11.18 7.29 -15.05
CA ASP A 158 -10.83 6.94 -13.69
C ASP A 158 -11.43 8.01 -12.72
N PRO A 159 -12.39 7.65 -11.87
CA PRO A 159 -13.00 8.58 -10.93
C PRO A 159 -12.07 9.07 -9.80
N PHE A 160 -10.96 8.37 -9.51
CA PHE A 160 -9.93 8.83 -8.59
C PHE A 160 -8.62 9.24 -9.29
N ARG A 161 -8.65 9.41 -10.62
CA ARG A 161 -7.64 10.14 -11.39
C ARG A 161 -6.21 9.65 -11.12
N GLY A 162 -5.99 8.33 -11.01
CA GLY A 162 -4.68 7.72 -10.73
C GLY A 162 -4.22 7.85 -9.27
N ALA A 163 -5.08 8.35 -8.38
CA ALA A 163 -4.78 8.52 -6.95
C ALA A 163 -5.22 7.32 -6.10
N GLY A 164 -6.17 6.50 -6.54
CA GLY A 164 -6.63 5.33 -5.80
C GLY A 164 -5.66 4.14 -5.92
N ALA A 165 -5.38 3.44 -4.82
CA ALA A 165 -4.67 2.14 -4.86
C ALA A 165 -5.49 1.04 -5.55
N GLY A 166 -6.80 1.27 -5.75
CA GLY A 166 -7.71 0.36 -6.47
C GLY A 166 -7.91 0.70 -7.95
N ASP A 167 -7.41 1.84 -8.44
CA ASP A 167 -7.70 2.31 -9.80
C ASP A 167 -6.96 1.59 -10.92
N GLN A 168 -6.00 0.75 -10.56
CA GLN A 168 -5.14 0.12 -11.53
C GLN A 168 -5.83 -0.86 -12.49
N LEU A 169 -7.14 -1.10 -12.37
CA LEU A 169 -8.01 -1.35 -13.51
C LEU A 169 -9.45 -1.49 -13.02
N GLN A 170 -10.30 -0.50 -13.28
CA GLN A 170 -11.75 -0.62 -13.13
C GLN A 170 -12.37 -1.73 -14.03
N TYR A 171 -11.59 -2.54 -14.77
CA TYR A 171 -12.17 -3.59 -15.61
C TYR A 171 -11.61 -5.00 -15.60
N GLN A 172 -10.42 -5.38 -15.11
CA GLN A 172 -10.05 -6.82 -15.18
C GLN A 172 -9.31 -7.50 -14.03
N LEU A 173 -8.41 -6.90 -13.22
CA LEU A 173 -7.64 -7.72 -12.26
C LEU A 173 -7.16 -7.01 -10.97
N PRO A 174 -8.02 -6.39 -10.13
CA PRO A 174 -7.61 -5.94 -8.80
C PRO A 174 -7.02 -7.07 -7.92
N MET A 175 -7.43 -8.32 -8.17
CA MET A 175 -6.91 -9.47 -7.45
C MET A 175 -5.52 -9.92 -7.91
N ALA A 176 -5.19 -9.86 -9.21
CA ALA A 176 -3.88 -10.35 -9.68
C ALA A 176 -2.73 -9.47 -9.17
N TRP A 177 -2.90 -8.15 -9.23
CA TRP A 177 -1.94 -7.21 -8.67
C TRP A 177 -1.82 -7.36 -7.16
N TYR A 178 -2.93 -7.51 -6.44
CA TYR A 178 -2.88 -7.80 -5.00
C TYR A 178 -2.14 -9.12 -4.72
N PHE A 179 -2.39 -10.19 -5.48
CA PHE A 179 -1.68 -11.45 -5.32
C PHE A 179 -0.19 -11.35 -5.69
N GLU A 180 0.17 -10.60 -6.72
CA GLU A 180 1.57 -10.33 -7.10
C GLU A 180 2.28 -9.51 -6.02
N ASP A 181 1.62 -8.50 -5.47
CA ASP A 181 2.11 -7.62 -4.42
C ASP A 181 2.28 -8.37 -3.09
N VAL A 182 1.32 -9.26 -2.77
CA VAL A 182 1.34 -10.16 -1.61
C VAL A 182 2.44 -11.20 -1.79
N TYR A 183 2.50 -11.84 -2.96
CA TYR A 183 3.52 -12.84 -3.26
C TYR A 183 4.91 -12.23 -3.17
N TRP A 184 5.12 -11.03 -3.73
CA TRP A 184 6.36 -10.29 -3.60
C TRP A 184 6.67 -10.06 -2.12
N ARG A 185 5.79 -9.40 -1.35
CA ARG A 185 6.04 -9.11 0.07
C ARG A 185 6.20 -10.35 0.94
N LEU A 186 5.55 -11.47 0.61
CA LEU A 186 5.78 -12.74 1.30
C LEU A 186 7.12 -13.35 0.89
N SER A 187 7.48 -13.37 -0.39
CA SER A 187 8.78 -13.89 -0.85
C SER A 187 9.95 -13.13 -0.24
N VAL A 188 9.77 -11.82 0.01
CA VAL A 188 10.71 -10.97 0.72
C VAL A 188 10.59 -11.14 2.24
N GLY A 189 9.41 -10.85 2.80
CA GLY A 189 9.16 -10.80 4.24
C GLY A 189 9.38 -12.12 4.95
N PHE A 190 9.13 -13.25 4.28
CA PHE A 190 9.27 -14.56 4.89
C PHE A 190 10.70 -14.84 5.36
N PRO A 191 11.75 -14.80 4.53
CA PRO A 191 13.11 -15.05 5.01
C PRO A 191 13.56 -14.06 6.11
N TYR A 192 13.20 -12.77 6.03
CA TYR A 192 13.63 -11.77 7.04
C TYR A 192 12.92 -11.90 8.38
N ALA A 193 11.65 -12.28 8.39
CA ALA A 193 10.91 -12.50 9.63
C ALA A 193 11.16 -13.91 10.19
N TYR A 194 11.43 -14.89 9.33
CA TYR A 194 11.77 -16.25 9.75
C TYR A 194 13.14 -16.32 10.44
N PHE A 195 14.12 -15.53 9.98
CA PHE A 195 15.47 -15.49 10.58
C PHE A 195 15.50 -15.13 12.09
N PRO A 196 14.79 -14.10 12.58
CA PRO A 196 14.64 -13.82 14.01
C PRO A 196 13.66 -14.77 14.72
N GLY A 197 13.20 -15.85 14.08
CA GLY A 197 12.43 -16.92 14.71
C GLY A 197 10.91 -16.83 14.57
N TRP A 198 10.36 -15.97 13.70
CA TRP A 198 8.91 -15.96 13.50
C TRP A 198 8.46 -17.22 12.77
N SER A 199 7.35 -17.81 13.22
CA SER A 199 6.72 -18.94 12.52
C SER A 199 5.99 -18.46 11.27
N ALA A 200 5.83 -19.34 10.27
CA ALA A 200 5.05 -19.05 9.07
C ALA A 200 3.63 -18.56 9.38
N GLN A 201 3.03 -19.14 10.42
CA GLN A 201 1.69 -18.81 10.93
C GLN A 201 1.59 -17.39 11.49
N VAL A 202 2.71 -16.78 11.89
CA VAL A 202 2.77 -15.37 12.31
C VAL A 202 3.10 -14.47 11.12
N ILE A 203 4.09 -14.87 10.30
CA ILE A 203 4.58 -14.08 9.15
C ILE A 203 3.43 -13.77 8.18
N VAL A 204 2.71 -14.79 7.73
CA VAL A 204 1.67 -14.65 6.71
C VAL A 204 0.59 -13.64 7.13
N PRO A 205 -0.11 -13.80 8.28
CA PRO A 205 -1.15 -12.85 8.66
C PRO A 205 -0.59 -11.46 8.97
N VAL A 206 0.62 -11.33 9.51
CA VAL A 206 1.23 -10.02 9.78
C VAL A 206 1.54 -9.27 8.48
N VAL A 207 2.14 -9.94 7.49
CA VAL A 207 2.44 -9.33 6.18
C VAL A 207 1.14 -8.95 5.47
N VAL A 208 0.14 -9.85 5.41
CA VAL A 208 -1.16 -9.56 4.79
C VAL A 208 -1.87 -8.40 5.49
N SER A 209 -1.83 -8.35 6.83
CA SER A 209 -2.43 -7.24 7.59
C SER A 209 -1.72 -5.91 7.33
N ALA A 210 -0.39 -5.90 7.27
CA ALA A 210 0.38 -4.71 6.95
C ALA A 210 0.07 -4.17 5.55
N MET A 211 -0.15 -5.07 4.59
CA MET A 211 -0.55 -4.70 3.23
C MET A 211 -1.97 -4.12 3.17
N LEU A 212 -2.93 -4.75 3.83
CA LEU A 212 -4.30 -4.22 3.92
C LEU A 212 -4.30 -2.85 4.60
N PHE A 213 -3.51 -2.70 5.66
CA PHE A 213 -3.36 -1.42 6.35
C PHE A 213 -2.72 -0.35 5.46
N HIS A 214 -1.68 -0.71 4.69
CA HIS A 214 -1.06 0.18 3.70
C HIS A 214 -2.06 0.65 2.64
N ALA A 215 -2.86 -0.26 2.08
CA ALA A 215 -3.90 0.08 1.10
C ALA A 215 -4.98 0.99 1.69
N LEU A 216 -5.40 0.75 2.94
CA LEU A 216 -6.33 1.63 3.67
C LEU A 216 -5.72 3.02 3.89
N LEU A 217 -4.44 3.09 4.26
CA LEU A 217 -3.73 4.35 4.49
C LEU A 217 -3.63 5.15 3.19
N TRP A 218 -3.22 4.51 2.09
CA TRP A 218 -3.15 5.13 0.77
C TRP A 218 -4.50 5.70 0.34
N ASN A 219 -5.56 4.87 0.35
CA ASN A 219 -6.89 5.30 -0.11
C ASN A 219 -7.53 6.34 0.81
N ALA A 220 -7.22 6.33 2.11
CA ALA A 220 -7.69 7.36 3.03
C ALA A 220 -6.96 8.70 2.84
N LEU A 221 -5.70 8.67 2.40
CA LEU A 221 -4.81 9.83 2.32
C LEU A 221 -4.77 10.45 0.91
N HIS A 222 -4.45 9.67 -0.12
CA HIS A 222 -4.06 10.16 -1.44
C HIS A 222 -5.23 10.77 -2.24
N PRO A 223 -6.36 10.09 -2.48
CA PRO A 223 -7.51 10.73 -3.12
C PRO A 223 -7.96 12.01 -2.39
N HIS A 224 -8.02 11.95 -1.05
CA HIS A 224 -8.48 13.08 -0.24
C HIS A 224 -7.58 14.32 -0.36
N MET A 225 -6.26 14.17 -0.47
CA MET A 225 -5.37 15.34 -0.60
C MET A 225 -5.51 16.05 -1.96
N HIS A 226 -6.06 15.36 -2.96
CA HIS A 226 -6.36 15.91 -4.28
C HIS A 226 -7.82 16.39 -4.41
N GLY A 227 -8.59 16.39 -3.32
CA GLY A 227 -10.01 16.77 -3.34
C GLY A 227 -10.92 15.76 -4.03
N LEU A 228 -10.46 14.53 -4.22
CA LEU A 228 -11.21 13.45 -4.86
C LEU A 228 -12.16 12.75 -3.88
N PRO A 229 -13.20 12.05 -4.38
CA PRO A 229 -14.12 11.29 -3.53
C PRO A 229 -13.42 10.16 -2.76
N ASP A 230 -14.04 9.75 -1.66
CA ASP A 230 -13.60 8.57 -0.88
C ASP A 230 -13.72 7.29 -1.71
N VAL A 231 -12.71 6.42 -1.66
CA VAL A 231 -12.72 5.11 -2.32
C VAL A 231 -13.71 4.20 -1.58
N PRO A 232 -14.74 3.67 -2.26
CA PRO A 232 -15.71 2.78 -1.65
C PRO A 232 -15.19 1.33 -1.63
N LEU A 233 -15.81 0.47 -0.82
CA LEU A 233 -15.37 -0.93 -0.64
C LEU A 233 -15.49 -1.75 -1.93
N GLU A 234 -16.44 -1.41 -2.80
CA GLU A 234 -16.69 -2.08 -4.06
C GLU A 234 -15.57 -1.85 -5.09
N VAL A 235 -14.76 -0.81 -4.89
CA VAL A 235 -13.63 -0.48 -5.77
C VAL A 235 -12.30 -0.93 -5.15
N GLY A 236 -12.12 -0.77 -3.85
CA GLY A 236 -10.86 -1.12 -3.19
C GLY A 236 -10.91 -0.97 -1.67
N ALA A 237 -9.75 -0.85 -1.04
CA ALA A 237 -9.65 -0.64 0.40
C ALA A 237 -10.40 0.66 0.80
N PRO A 238 -11.46 0.58 1.61
CA PRO A 238 -12.36 1.71 1.79
C PRO A 238 -11.73 2.85 2.60
N SER A 239 -11.76 4.07 2.05
CA SER A 239 -11.19 5.25 2.69
C SER A 239 -11.84 5.60 4.04
N TRP A 240 -13.11 5.20 4.25
CA TRP A 240 -13.86 5.53 5.46
C TRP A 240 -13.26 4.91 6.73
N VAL A 241 -12.48 3.82 6.62
CA VAL A 241 -11.87 3.13 7.77
C VAL A 241 -10.89 4.03 8.53
N LEU A 242 -10.09 4.81 7.79
CA LEU A 242 -9.07 5.70 8.37
C LEU A 242 -9.41 7.19 8.20
N LYS A 243 -10.62 7.53 7.75
CA LYS A 243 -11.06 8.91 7.51
C LYS A 243 -10.91 9.81 8.74
N ALA A 244 -11.17 9.29 9.94
CA ALA A 244 -11.05 10.05 11.18
C ALA A 244 -9.61 10.50 11.49
N PHE A 245 -8.60 9.90 10.85
CA PHE A 245 -7.19 10.25 11.05
C PHE A 245 -6.67 11.30 10.07
N ARG A 246 -7.48 11.79 9.12
CA ARG A 246 -7.03 12.73 8.09
C ARG A 246 -6.44 14.02 8.64
N ASP A 247 -6.92 14.48 9.78
CA ASP A 247 -6.43 15.69 10.44
C ASP A 247 -5.39 15.40 11.53
N SER A 248 -4.98 14.13 11.67
CA SER A 248 -3.94 13.75 12.63
C SER A 248 -2.56 14.25 12.21
N ALA A 249 -1.68 14.43 13.19
CA ALA A 249 -0.29 14.82 12.94
C ALA A 249 0.42 13.87 11.96
N LEU A 250 0.15 12.57 12.04
CA LEU A 250 0.72 11.59 11.13
C LEU A 250 0.24 11.80 9.68
N PHE A 251 -1.07 11.93 9.45
CA PHE A 251 -1.59 12.16 8.09
C PHE A 251 -1.14 13.50 7.53
N ASN A 252 -1.01 14.53 8.36
CA ASN A 252 -0.48 15.82 7.94
C ASN A 252 0.97 15.69 7.49
N PHE A 253 1.80 14.98 8.25
CA PHE A 253 3.18 14.66 7.85
C PHE A 253 3.25 13.91 6.52
N LEU A 254 2.44 12.85 6.34
CA LEU A 254 2.43 12.08 5.09
C LEU A 254 1.95 12.91 3.89
N ARG A 255 0.95 13.78 4.11
CA ARG A 255 0.45 14.72 3.08
C ARG A 255 1.51 15.72 2.66
N GLU A 256 2.21 16.31 3.62
CA GLU A 256 3.31 17.25 3.34
C GLU A 256 4.43 16.54 2.57
N ASN A 257 4.82 15.34 3.01
CA ASN A 257 5.82 14.53 2.32
C ASN A 257 5.44 14.24 0.85
N HIS A 258 4.18 13.87 0.59
CA HIS A 258 3.67 13.65 -0.77
C HIS A 258 3.54 14.95 -1.58
N ALA A 259 3.19 16.06 -0.94
CA ALA A 259 3.20 17.35 -1.64
C ALA A 259 4.63 17.73 -2.09
N GLY A 260 5.64 17.40 -1.28
CA GLY A 260 7.04 17.49 -1.69
C GLY A 260 7.36 16.66 -2.93
N HIS A 261 6.81 15.45 -3.02
CA HIS A 261 6.92 14.59 -4.21
C HIS A 261 6.36 15.26 -5.46
N HIS A 262 5.17 15.86 -5.40
CA HIS A 262 4.59 16.58 -6.54
C HIS A 262 5.37 17.85 -6.93
N ARG A 263 5.91 18.57 -5.95
CA ARG A 263 6.71 19.80 -6.17
C ARG A 263 8.12 19.53 -6.68
N ALA A 264 8.67 18.34 -6.44
CA ALA A 264 9.97 17.98 -6.95
C ALA A 264 9.98 18.05 -8.48
N VAL A 265 11.11 18.50 -9.06
CA VAL A 265 11.23 18.61 -10.51
C VAL A 265 11.04 17.24 -11.17
N GLY A 266 10.00 17.12 -11.99
CA GLY A 266 9.60 15.86 -12.62
C GLY A 266 9.07 14.81 -11.65
N SER A 267 8.63 15.24 -10.47
CA SER A 267 8.16 14.39 -9.36
C SER A 267 9.18 13.32 -8.97
N HIS A 268 10.45 13.72 -8.94
CA HIS A 268 11.58 12.83 -8.69
C HIS A 268 12.13 12.93 -7.26
N GLY A 269 11.31 12.59 -6.27
CA GLY A 269 11.71 12.46 -4.86
C GLY A 269 10.52 12.09 -3.96
N ASN A 270 10.76 11.70 -2.70
CA ASN A 270 9.69 11.27 -1.77
C ASN A 270 8.74 10.20 -2.36
N TYR A 271 9.28 9.14 -2.95
CA TYR A 271 8.48 8.04 -3.51
C TYR A 271 7.77 7.20 -2.43
N ASN A 272 8.13 7.31 -1.17
CA ASN A 272 7.41 6.72 -0.06
C ASN A 272 6.32 7.66 0.44
N VAL A 273 5.06 7.38 0.09
CA VAL A 273 3.89 8.17 0.48
C VAL A 273 3.37 7.74 1.85
N CYS A 274 3.13 6.44 2.03
CA CYS A 274 2.51 5.85 3.22
C CYS A 274 3.53 5.28 4.21
N CYS A 275 4.68 4.81 3.73
CA CYS A 275 5.76 4.27 4.56
C CYS A 275 7.10 4.96 4.27
N PRO A 276 7.29 6.24 4.68
CA PRO A 276 8.56 6.97 4.53
C PRO A 276 9.76 6.20 5.13
N GLY A 277 10.89 6.18 4.42
CA GLY A 277 12.14 5.60 4.94
C GLY A 277 13.19 5.35 3.87
N VAL A 278 12.84 4.68 2.79
CA VAL A 278 13.81 4.33 1.75
C VAL A 278 14.31 5.54 0.97
N ASP A 279 13.47 6.57 0.78
CA ASP A 279 13.91 7.85 0.19
C ASP A 279 15.10 8.47 0.93
N GLN A 280 15.11 8.43 2.26
CA GLN A 280 16.22 8.94 3.08
C GLN A 280 17.47 8.05 2.94
N ILE A 281 17.29 6.73 2.81
CA ILE A 281 18.40 5.78 2.65
C ILE A 281 19.07 5.94 1.28
N VAL A 282 18.28 6.14 0.22
CA VAL A 282 18.79 6.18 -1.17
C VAL A 282 19.04 7.59 -1.69
N GLY A 283 18.74 8.62 -0.90
CA GLY A 283 19.00 10.03 -1.23
C GLY A 283 18.00 10.61 -2.25
N THR A 284 16.75 10.16 -2.21
CA THR A 284 15.64 10.74 -2.99
C THR A 284 14.66 11.52 -2.12
N ASN A 285 15.00 11.78 -0.86
CA ASN A 285 14.22 12.67 -0.01
C ASN A 285 14.30 14.11 -0.53
N VAL A 286 13.17 14.78 -0.61
CA VAL A 286 13.03 16.18 -0.98
C VAL A 286 12.29 16.94 0.12
N ASP A 287 12.55 18.24 0.18
CA ASP A 287 11.86 19.13 1.10
C ASP A 287 10.35 19.18 0.78
N PRO A 288 9.46 18.94 1.76
CA PRO A 288 8.02 18.98 1.56
C PRO A 288 7.48 20.30 1.00
N VAL A 289 8.13 21.42 1.30
CA VAL A 289 7.64 22.77 0.96
C VAL A 289 8.19 23.21 -0.39
N THR A 290 9.48 23.03 -0.60
CA THR A 290 10.21 23.57 -1.78
C THR A 290 10.44 22.53 -2.87
N GLY A 291 10.27 21.24 -2.59
CA GLY A 291 10.59 20.15 -3.52
C GLY A 291 12.09 19.97 -3.80
N VAL A 292 12.95 20.70 -3.08
CA VAL A 292 14.41 20.66 -3.27
C VAL A 292 15.00 19.40 -2.65
N PRO A 293 15.92 18.69 -3.34
CA PRO A 293 16.61 17.54 -2.77
C PRO A 293 17.28 17.83 -1.44
N GLN A 294 17.09 16.93 -0.48
CA GLN A 294 17.69 17.03 0.85
C GLN A 294 18.99 16.24 0.92
N PRO A 295 19.98 16.69 1.72
CA PRO A 295 21.16 15.89 2.01
C PRO A 295 20.77 14.53 2.57
N LYS A 296 21.45 13.50 2.10
CA LYS A 296 21.25 12.14 2.60
C LYS A 296 21.68 12.07 4.07
N PRO A 297 20.82 11.61 5.00
CA PRO A 297 21.16 11.53 6.42
C PRO A 297 22.12 10.38 6.75
N VAL A 298 22.36 9.47 5.80
CA VAL A 298 23.25 8.32 5.96
C VAL A 298 24.39 8.33 4.94
N PRO A 299 25.57 7.79 5.28
CA PRO A 299 26.67 7.67 4.32
C PRO A 299 26.31 6.84 3.07
N ASP A 300 27.03 7.06 1.97
CA ASP A 300 26.73 6.37 0.71
C ASP A 300 26.91 4.86 0.74
N TRP A 301 27.77 4.34 1.61
CA TRP A 301 27.97 2.90 1.80
C TRP A 301 26.79 2.22 2.52
N VAL A 302 25.91 2.96 3.19
CA VAL A 302 24.73 2.39 3.87
C VAL A 302 23.69 1.92 2.87
N ALA A 303 23.43 2.70 1.81
CA ALA A 303 22.44 2.34 0.78
C ALA A 303 22.72 0.98 0.12
N PRO A 304 23.94 0.67 -0.39
CA PRO A 304 24.22 -0.62 -0.97
C PRO A 304 24.19 -1.73 0.08
N LEU A 305 24.45 -1.49 1.37
CA LEU A 305 24.29 -2.50 2.42
C LEU A 305 22.81 -2.79 2.73
N CYS A 306 21.97 -1.76 2.82
CA CYS A 306 20.52 -1.93 2.95
C CYS A 306 19.97 -2.66 1.72
N LEU A 307 20.43 -2.29 0.52
CA LEU A 307 20.08 -2.98 -0.72
C LEU A 307 20.63 -4.41 -0.75
N LEU A 308 21.88 -4.68 -0.32
CA LEU A 308 22.48 -6.02 -0.25
C LEU A 308 21.79 -6.93 0.74
N ALA A 309 21.42 -6.39 1.90
CA ALA A 309 20.60 -7.09 2.86
C ALA A 309 19.30 -7.55 2.20
N ILE A 310 18.82 -6.84 1.17
CA ILE A 310 17.58 -7.02 0.38
C ILE A 310 17.88 -7.63 -1.03
N THR A 311 19.14 -7.88 -1.40
CA THR A 311 19.54 -8.32 -2.77
C THR A 311 19.19 -9.77 -3.14
N PRO A 312 18.97 -10.74 -2.22
CA PRO A 312 18.45 -12.07 -2.59
C PRO A 312 17.14 -12.03 -3.40
N LEU A 313 16.50 -10.86 -3.48
CA LEU A 313 15.20 -10.59 -4.08
C LEU A 313 15.27 -10.13 -5.55
N MET A 314 16.46 -9.78 -6.07
CA MET A 314 16.62 -9.31 -7.45
C MET A 314 16.22 -10.35 -8.51
N PRO A 315 16.51 -11.67 -8.36
CA PRO A 315 16.05 -12.67 -9.32
C PRO A 315 14.51 -12.77 -9.38
N ALA A 316 13.84 -12.65 -8.24
CA ALA A 316 12.37 -12.65 -8.16
C ALA A 316 11.78 -11.38 -8.79
N MET A 317 12.42 -10.22 -8.60
CA MET A 317 11.99 -8.96 -9.23
C MET A 317 12.22 -8.96 -10.74
N VAL A 318 13.33 -9.54 -11.22
CA VAL A 318 13.58 -9.74 -12.66
C VAL A 318 12.55 -10.70 -13.25
N LEU A 319 12.23 -11.80 -12.56
CA LEU A 319 11.19 -12.74 -12.99
C LEU A 319 9.82 -12.07 -13.01
N LEU A 320 9.46 -11.28 -12.00
CA LEU A 320 8.22 -10.50 -11.95
C LEU A 320 8.16 -9.48 -13.10
N CYS A 321 9.24 -8.73 -13.35
CA CYS A 321 9.31 -7.81 -14.48
C CYS A 321 9.12 -8.54 -15.82
N LEU A 322 9.68 -9.74 -15.96
CA LEU A 322 9.49 -10.59 -17.15
C LEU A 322 8.05 -11.10 -17.26
N VAL A 323 7.43 -11.53 -16.16
CA VAL A 323 6.01 -11.94 -16.13
C VAL A 323 5.14 -10.77 -16.55
N VAL A 324 5.26 -9.61 -15.91
CA VAL A 324 4.49 -8.40 -16.24
C VAL A 324 4.65 -8.00 -17.72
N LEU A 325 5.87 -8.07 -18.26
CA LEU A 325 6.12 -7.77 -19.68
C LEU A 325 5.47 -8.77 -20.65
N VAL A 326 5.23 -10.01 -20.21
CA VAL A 326 4.65 -11.08 -21.03
C VAL A 326 3.13 -11.14 -20.88
N THR A 327 2.59 -10.86 -19.69
CA THR A 327 1.17 -11.03 -19.38
C THR A 327 0.31 -9.82 -19.72
N TYR A 328 0.87 -8.60 -19.71
CA TYR A 328 0.11 -7.38 -19.97
C TYR A 328 0.43 -6.83 -21.37
N PRO A 329 -0.36 -7.19 -22.42
CA PRO A 329 -0.24 -6.54 -23.71
C PRO A 329 -0.52 -5.04 -23.55
N PRO A 330 0.12 -4.18 -24.36
CA PRO A 330 -0.07 -2.74 -24.26
C PRO A 330 -1.55 -2.38 -24.38
N LEU A 331 -2.04 -1.48 -23.53
CA LEU A 331 -3.33 -0.87 -23.77
C LEU A 331 -3.28 -0.19 -25.15
N PRO A 332 -4.32 -0.35 -25.99
CA PRO A 332 -4.36 0.33 -27.26
C PRO A 332 -4.23 1.83 -26.99
N ARG A 333 -3.17 2.45 -27.54
CA ARG A 333 -3.04 3.90 -27.49
C ARG A 333 -4.30 4.48 -28.08
N ALA A 334 -5.00 5.33 -27.32
CA ALA A 334 -6.00 6.20 -27.90
C ALA A 334 -5.29 6.98 -29.02
N THR A 335 -5.58 6.62 -30.27
CA THR A 335 -5.10 7.37 -31.41
C THR A 335 -5.83 8.69 -31.35
N ALA A 336 -5.14 9.75 -30.92
CA ALA A 336 -5.63 11.11 -31.06
C ALA A 336 -6.02 11.29 -32.53
N LYS A 337 -7.31 11.53 -32.77
CA LYS A 337 -7.86 11.86 -34.09
C LYS A 337 -7.88 13.37 -34.27
#